data_AF-A0A3A4W881-F1
#
_entry.id   AF-A0A3A4W881-F1
#
_cell.length_a   1.000
_cell.length_b   1.000
_cell.length_c   1.000
_cell.angle_alpha   90.00
_cell.angle_beta   90.00
_cell.angle_gamma   90.00
#
_symmetry.space_group_name_H-M   'P 1'
#
loop_
_entity.id
_entity.type
_entity.pdbx_description
1 polymer ?
#
loop_
_entity_poly.entity_id
_entity_poly.type
_entity_poly.pdbx_seq_one_letter_code
_entity_poly.pdbx_strand_id
1 'polypeptide(L)'
;MKRIYLITVLILGVAVYGFAQMGGGMGGHGGGMMGGQHGEMHKEQMMDHKAMMEQHMSGDMMGMMQEMSDMMERMHGMMEDMPADRMKAMSGMMKDMSKHMMDMSNMMEKGTASEADLEQMHKKMDELHNKVQDMEKK
;
A
#
# COMPACT_ATOMS: atom_id res chain seq x y z
N MET A 1 -0.41 -35.30 29.33
CA MET A 1 -1.08 -34.36 30.25
C MET A 1 -0.16 -33.24 30.74
N LYS A 2 0.84 -33.51 31.59
CA LYS A 2 1.69 -32.45 32.20
C LYS A 2 2.50 -31.60 31.21
N ARG A 3 2.93 -32.18 30.09
CA ARG A 3 3.69 -31.48 29.03
C ARG A 3 2.83 -30.55 28.17
N ILE A 4 1.54 -30.85 28.02
CA ILE A 4 0.59 -30.01 27.26
C ILE A 4 0.31 -28.75 28.07
N TYR A 5 0.13 -28.88 29.39
CA TYR A 5 -0.09 -27.74 30.29
C TYR A 5 1.08 -26.75 30.29
N LEU A 6 2.32 -27.24 30.22
CA LEU A 6 3.53 -26.40 30.15
C LEU A 6 3.57 -25.55 28.88
N ILE A 7 3.15 -26.10 27.74
CA ILE A 7 3.14 -25.38 26.45
C ILE A 7 2.10 -24.26 26.48
N THR A 8 0.91 -24.52 27.01
CA THR A 8 -0.17 -23.52 27.09
C THR A 8 0.20 -22.33 27.98
N VAL A 9 0.87 -22.57 29.12
CA VAL A 9 1.32 -21.49 30.01
C VAL A 9 2.44 -20.67 29.37
N LEU A 10 3.33 -21.29 28.60
CA LEU A 10 4.43 -20.60 27.93
C LEU A 10 3.91 -19.66 26.82
N ILE A 11 2.89 -20.06 26.06
CA ILE A 11 2.28 -19.23 25.02
C ILE A 11 1.54 -18.02 25.64
N LEU A 12 0.81 -18.21 26.74
CA LEU A 12 0.10 -17.12 27.41
C LEU A 12 1.05 -16.14 28.11
N GLY A 13 2.19 -16.60 28.63
CA GLY A 13 3.17 -15.75 29.30
C GLY A 13 3.87 -14.76 28.37
N VAL A 14 4.09 -15.11 27.10
CA VAL A 14 4.79 -14.24 26.14
C VAL A 14 3.91 -13.06 25.68
N ALA A 15 2.58 -13.20 25.71
CA ALA A 15 1.66 -12.14 25.28
C ALA A 15 1.61 -10.93 26.23
N VAL A 16 2.03 -11.08 27.49
CA VAL A 16 1.94 -10.00 28.50
C VAL A 16 3.13 -9.02 28.42
N TYR A 17 4.27 -9.43 27.86
CA TYR A 17 5.46 -8.58 27.77
C TYR A 17 5.46 -7.61 26.57
N GLY A 18 4.51 -7.73 25.65
CA GLY A 18 4.41 -6.89 24.45
C GLY A 18 3.68 -5.55 24.64
N PHE A 19 2.98 -5.34 25.76
CA PHE A 19 2.12 -4.17 25.98
C PHE A 19 2.71 -3.07 26.89
N ALA A 20 3.99 -3.18 27.28
CA ALA A 20 4.65 -2.17 28.12
C ALA A 20 5.57 -1.18 27.37
N GLN A 21 5.75 -1.33 26.05
CA GLN A 21 6.67 -0.47 25.26
C GLN A 21 5.99 0.29 24.10
N MET A 22 4.68 0.54 24.19
CA MET A 22 3.96 1.45 23.28
C MET A 22 2.99 2.39 24.03
N GLY A 23 3.26 2.66 25.31
CA GLY A 23 2.41 3.48 26.18
C GLY A 23 3.14 4.58 26.94
N GLY A 24 4.27 5.07 26.42
CA GLY A 24 5.06 6.12 27.06
C GLY A 24 5.16 7.36 26.21
N GLY A 25 4.36 8.39 26.51
CA GLY A 25 4.64 9.74 26.03
C GLY A 25 3.43 10.53 25.51
N MET A 26 2.34 10.63 26.27
CA MET A 26 1.37 11.70 26.02
C MET A 26 0.71 12.14 27.33
N GLY A 27 1.03 13.37 27.74
CA GLY A 27 0.65 13.99 29.02
C GLY A 27 1.91 14.26 29.83
N GLY A 28 2.38 15.49 30.03
CA GLY A 28 1.74 16.79 30.01
C GLY A 28 2.29 17.56 31.21
N HIS A 29 2.68 18.81 30.99
CA HIS A 29 3.11 19.80 31.99
C HIS A 29 4.50 19.64 32.64
N GLY A 30 5.35 20.65 32.42
CA GLY A 30 6.38 21.00 33.38
C GLY A 30 7.62 21.71 32.82
N GLY A 31 7.51 23.01 32.57
CA GLY A 31 8.56 24.00 32.86
C GLY A 31 9.91 23.91 32.12
N GLY A 32 10.26 24.98 31.39
CA GLY A 32 11.66 25.23 31.05
C GLY A 32 11.84 26.07 29.80
N MET A 33 11.71 27.40 29.93
CA MET A 33 12.38 28.33 29.03
C MET A 33 13.89 28.04 29.09
N MET A 34 14.52 27.65 27.99
CA MET A 34 15.91 28.03 27.71
C MET A 34 16.34 27.67 26.28
N GLY A 35 16.74 28.72 25.55
CA GLY A 35 17.96 28.71 24.74
C GLY A 35 17.90 28.00 23.40
N GLY A 36 17.85 28.78 22.30
CA GLY A 36 18.07 28.21 20.98
C GLY A 36 17.85 29.16 19.82
N GLN A 37 18.41 30.36 19.87
CA GLN A 37 18.52 31.24 18.71
C GLN A 37 19.64 30.71 17.79
N HIS A 38 19.33 29.86 16.81
CA HIS A 38 20.09 29.80 15.55
C HIS A 38 19.47 28.83 14.53
N GLY A 39 19.04 29.38 13.38
CA GLY A 39 19.32 28.73 12.10
C GLY A 39 18.26 27.81 11.49
N GLU A 40 17.02 28.26 11.26
CA GLU A 40 16.11 27.56 10.33
C GLU A 40 15.24 28.55 9.52
N MET A 41 15.84 29.31 8.59
CA MET A 41 15.09 30.06 7.56
C MET A 41 15.09 29.35 6.18
N HIS A 42 15.53 28.10 6.11
CA HIS A 42 15.68 27.35 4.85
C HIS A 42 14.99 25.97 4.83
N LYS A 43 14.09 25.70 5.79
CA LYS A 43 13.45 24.38 5.94
C LYS A 43 11.95 24.37 5.61
N GLU A 44 11.28 25.52 5.63
CA GLU A 44 9.84 25.62 5.34
C GLU A 44 9.54 25.36 3.85
N GLN A 45 10.34 25.88 2.92
CA GLN A 45 10.08 25.69 1.48
C GLN A 45 10.23 24.24 0.99
N MET A 46 11.06 23.42 1.63
CA MET A 46 11.17 22.00 1.26
C MET A 46 10.04 21.14 1.84
N MET A 47 9.48 21.51 3.00
CA MET A 47 8.34 20.77 3.55
C MET A 47 7.08 20.96 2.71
N ASP A 48 6.81 22.18 2.22
CA ASP A 48 5.66 22.44 1.36
C ASP A 48 5.74 21.70 0.02
N HIS A 49 6.94 21.59 -0.58
CA HIS A 49 7.11 20.84 -1.83
C HIS A 49 6.93 19.35 -1.65
N LYS A 50 7.42 18.79 -0.54
CA LYS A 50 7.25 17.37 -0.22
C LYS A 50 5.80 17.03 0.11
N ALA A 51 5.11 17.91 0.84
CA ALA A 51 3.69 17.78 1.15
C ALA A 51 2.81 17.91 -0.10
N MET A 52 3.11 18.84 -1.01
CA MET A 52 2.39 18.95 -2.28
C MET A 52 2.66 17.75 -3.21
N MET A 53 3.90 17.24 -3.27
CA MET A 53 4.20 16.01 -4.03
C MET A 53 3.53 14.77 -3.43
N GLU A 54 3.57 14.60 -2.10
CA GLU A 54 2.85 13.52 -1.41
C GLU A 54 1.34 13.62 -1.65
N GLN A 55 0.78 14.82 -1.63
CA GLN A 55 -0.65 15.03 -1.85
C GLN A 55 -1.06 14.77 -3.31
N HIS A 56 -0.24 15.17 -4.29
CA HIS A 56 -0.51 14.90 -5.71
C HIS A 56 -0.32 13.41 -6.04
N MET A 57 0.76 12.79 -5.57
CA MET A 57 0.97 11.34 -5.71
C MET A 57 -0.12 10.55 -5.02
N SER A 58 -0.56 10.98 -3.83
CA SER A 58 -1.63 10.29 -3.11
C SER A 58 -2.97 10.42 -3.84
N GLY A 59 -3.25 11.55 -4.49
CA GLY A 59 -4.45 11.74 -5.30
C GLY A 59 -4.45 10.85 -6.55
N ASP A 60 -3.34 10.86 -7.30
CA ASP A 60 -3.19 10.06 -8.52
C ASP A 60 -3.22 8.56 -8.22
N MET A 61 -2.54 8.12 -7.15
CA MET A 61 -2.58 6.72 -6.69
C MET A 61 -3.98 6.30 -6.23
N MET A 62 -4.72 7.19 -5.56
CA MET A 62 -6.07 6.90 -5.11
C MET A 62 -7.04 6.74 -6.28
N GLY A 63 -6.91 7.58 -7.31
CA GLY A 63 -7.64 7.43 -8.57
C GLY A 63 -7.32 6.10 -9.26
N MET A 64 -6.04 5.75 -9.35
CA MET A 64 -5.59 4.47 -9.89
C MET A 64 -6.15 3.28 -9.11
N MET A 65 -6.12 3.31 -7.77
CA MET A 65 -6.67 2.26 -6.93
C MET A 65 -8.18 2.08 -7.09
N GLN A 66 -8.89 3.19 -7.30
CA GLN A 66 -10.32 3.16 -7.56
C GLN A 66 -10.61 2.51 -8.92
N GLU A 67 -9.90 2.91 -9.98
CA GLU A 67 -10.02 2.28 -11.30
C GLU A 67 -9.66 0.78 -11.26
N MET A 68 -8.64 0.42 -10.47
CA MET A 68 -8.22 -0.97 -10.28
C MET A 68 -9.27 -1.79 -9.51
N SER A 69 -9.95 -1.18 -8.54
CA SER A 69 -11.06 -1.81 -7.80
C SER A 69 -12.27 -2.05 -8.71
N ASP A 70 -12.65 -1.05 -9.50
CA ASP A 70 -13.74 -1.17 -10.48
C ASP A 70 -13.43 -2.29 -11.51
N MET A 71 -12.18 -2.36 -11.96
CA MET A 71 -11.72 -3.42 -12.86
C MET A 71 -11.80 -4.80 -12.20
N MET A 72 -11.38 -4.92 -10.93
CA MET A 72 -11.50 -6.17 -10.17
C MET A 72 -12.95 -6.60 -10.01
N GLU A 73 -13.87 -5.68 -9.75
CA GLU A 73 -15.30 -5.98 -9.60
C GLU A 73 -15.88 -6.53 -10.91
N ARG A 74 -15.57 -5.88 -12.04
CA ARG A 74 -15.96 -6.38 -13.38
C ARG A 74 -15.37 -7.75 -13.67
N MET A 75 -14.09 -7.94 -13.36
CA MET A 75 -13.43 -9.23 -13.50
C MET A 75 -14.11 -10.30 -12.66
N HIS A 76 -14.45 -10.01 -11.40
CA HIS A 76 -15.13 -10.95 -10.52
C HIS A 76 -16.48 -11.40 -11.10
N GLY A 77 -17.28 -10.47 -11.59
CA GLY A 77 -18.55 -10.77 -12.26
C GLY A 77 -18.39 -11.64 -13.51
N MET A 78 -17.36 -11.40 -14.31
CA MET A 78 -17.06 -12.24 -15.48
C MET A 78 -16.58 -13.65 -15.10
N MET A 79 -15.94 -13.82 -13.94
CA MET A 79 -15.30 -15.07 -13.53
C MET A 79 -16.30 -16.17 -13.17
N GLU A 80 -17.51 -15.79 -12.75
CA GLU A 80 -18.57 -16.71 -12.33
C GLU A 80 -19.05 -17.59 -13.49
N ASP A 81 -19.21 -17.00 -14.68
CA ASP A 81 -19.72 -17.67 -15.89
C ASP A 81 -18.62 -17.99 -16.93
N MET A 82 -17.34 -17.83 -16.56
CA MET A 82 -16.23 -17.94 -17.51
C MET A 82 -15.89 -19.40 -17.85
N PRO A 83 -15.77 -19.77 -19.14
CA PRO A 83 -15.34 -21.10 -19.52
C PRO A 83 -13.83 -21.33 -19.21
N ALA A 84 -13.45 -22.60 -18.99
CA ALA A 84 -12.13 -22.96 -18.45
C ALA A 84 -10.93 -22.54 -19.33
N ASP A 85 -11.12 -22.46 -20.64
CA ASP A 85 -10.15 -21.95 -21.61
C ASP A 85 -9.87 -20.45 -21.38
N ARG A 86 -10.89 -19.67 -21.02
CA ARG A 86 -10.76 -18.25 -20.70
C ARG A 86 -10.26 -18.01 -19.27
N MET A 87 -10.58 -18.90 -18.33
CA MET A 87 -9.99 -18.86 -16.98
C MET A 87 -8.46 -18.89 -17.01
N LYS A 88 -7.86 -19.61 -17.97
CA LYS A 88 -6.40 -19.61 -18.13
C LYS A 88 -5.86 -18.23 -18.55
N ALA A 89 -6.50 -17.57 -19.52
CA ALA A 89 -6.14 -16.21 -19.93
C ALA A 89 -6.28 -15.23 -18.75
N MET A 90 -7.38 -15.34 -18.00
CA MET A 90 -7.66 -14.51 -16.84
C MET A 90 -6.65 -14.74 -15.70
N SER A 91 -6.25 -16.00 -15.44
CA SER A 91 -5.22 -16.31 -14.45
C SER A 91 -3.85 -15.71 -14.81
N GLY A 92 -3.53 -15.65 -16.11
CA GLY A 92 -2.35 -14.93 -16.61
C GLY A 92 -2.45 -13.43 -16.31
N MET A 93 -3.62 -12.84 -16.54
CA MET A 93 -3.88 -11.43 -16.26
C MET A 93 -3.78 -11.10 -14.77
N MET A 94 -4.35 -11.93 -13.90
CA MET A 94 -4.21 -11.81 -12.44
C MET A 94 -2.75 -11.91 -12.00
N LYS A 95 -1.96 -12.79 -12.62
CA LYS A 95 -0.53 -12.91 -12.32
C LYS A 95 0.24 -11.66 -12.72
N ASP A 96 -0.05 -11.08 -13.88
CA ASP A 96 0.58 -9.84 -14.33
C ASP A 96 0.16 -8.65 -13.44
N MET A 97 -1.11 -8.59 -13.06
CA MET A 97 -1.63 -7.58 -12.14
C MET A 97 -0.99 -7.70 -10.74
N SER A 98 -0.83 -8.92 -10.23
CA SER A 98 -0.14 -9.17 -8.96
C SER A 98 1.32 -8.69 -8.98
N LYS A 99 2.04 -8.92 -10.08
CA LYS A 99 3.39 -8.37 -10.25
C LYS A 99 3.38 -6.84 -10.23
N HIS A 100 2.44 -6.23 -10.94
CA HIS A 100 2.33 -4.77 -11.00
C HIS A 100 2.04 -4.19 -9.61
N MET A 101 1.15 -4.82 -8.85
CA MET A 101 0.83 -4.42 -7.49
C MET A 101 2.03 -4.59 -6.55
N MET A 102 2.87 -5.60 -6.78
CA MET A 102 4.12 -5.79 -6.05
C MET A 102 5.17 -4.72 -6.40
N ASP A 103 5.32 -4.37 -7.68
CA ASP A 103 6.18 -3.27 -8.12
C ASP A 103 5.73 -1.94 -7.47
N MET A 104 4.42 -1.67 -7.46
CA MET A 104 3.83 -0.52 -6.77
C MET A 104 4.13 -0.51 -5.29
N SER A 105 3.90 -1.63 -4.61
CA SER A 105 4.21 -1.78 -3.18
C SER A 105 5.67 -1.50 -2.89
N ASN A 106 6.59 -2.01 -3.73
CA ASN A 106 8.03 -1.77 -3.58
C ASN A 106 8.39 -0.28 -3.78
N MET A 107 7.72 0.42 -4.69
CA MET A 107 7.92 1.87 -4.89
C MET A 107 7.38 2.68 -3.71
N MET A 108 6.20 2.33 -3.19
CA MET A 108 5.63 2.95 -1.99
C MET A 108 6.52 2.70 -0.76
N GLU A 109 7.04 1.49 -0.59
CA GLU A 109 7.98 1.15 0.49
C GLU A 109 9.25 2.01 0.42
N LYS A 110 9.78 2.24 -0.79
CA LYS A 110 10.95 3.10 -1.01
C LYS A 110 10.64 4.59 -0.86
N GLY A 111 9.36 4.98 -0.77
CA GLY A 111 8.91 6.38 -0.64
C GLY A 111 9.36 7.29 -1.79
N THR A 112 9.78 6.71 -2.91
CA THR A 112 10.30 7.41 -4.08
C THR A 112 9.83 6.67 -5.33
N ALA A 113 9.13 7.39 -6.21
CA ALA A 113 8.77 6.92 -7.55
C ALA A 113 9.25 7.97 -8.55
N SER A 114 9.97 7.55 -9.59
CA SER A 114 10.34 8.46 -10.67
C SER A 114 9.16 8.64 -11.63
N GLU A 115 9.17 9.74 -12.38
CA GLU A 115 8.15 10.00 -13.41
C GLU A 115 8.12 8.89 -14.47
N ALA A 116 9.28 8.31 -14.80
CA ALA A 116 9.39 7.17 -15.70
C ALA A 116 8.73 5.90 -15.13
N ASP A 117 8.82 5.68 -13.81
CA ASP A 117 8.14 4.58 -13.15
C ASP A 117 6.62 4.76 -13.22
N LEU A 118 6.13 5.98 -12.93
CA LEU A 118 4.70 6.31 -13.02
C LEU A 118 4.18 6.15 -14.46
N GLU A 119 4.91 6.62 -15.47
CA GLU A 119 4.52 6.46 -16.88
C GLU A 119 4.45 4.96 -17.28
N GLN A 120 5.41 4.16 -16.80
CA GLN A 120 5.39 2.71 -17.03
C GLN A 120 4.18 2.06 -16.36
N MET A 121 3.80 2.50 -15.16
CA MET A 121 2.60 2.01 -14.48
C MET A 121 1.34 2.36 -15.26
N HIS A 122 1.20 3.61 -15.73
CA HIS A 122 0.07 4.02 -16.57
C HIS A 122 -0.04 3.16 -17.83
N LYS A 123 1.06 2.95 -18.57
CA LYS A 123 1.05 2.09 -19.76
C LYS A 123 0.61 0.65 -19.45
N LYS A 124 1.12 0.06 -18.36
CA LYS A 124 0.73 -1.29 -17.94
C LYS A 124 -0.76 -1.35 -17.55
N MET A 125 -1.27 -0.30 -16.92
CA MET A 125 -2.67 -0.17 -16.54
C MET A 125 -3.59 -0.12 -17.77
N ASP A 126 -3.25 0.71 -18.76
CA ASP A 126 -3.97 0.80 -20.03
C ASP A 126 -3.96 -0.54 -20.79
N GLU A 127 -2.83 -1.24 -20.79
CA GLU A 127 -2.71 -2.55 -21.44
C GLU A 127 -3.60 -3.61 -20.77
N LEU A 128 -3.67 -3.60 -19.43
CA LEU A 128 -4.59 -4.43 -18.66
C LEU A 128 -6.05 -4.07 -18.97
N HIS A 129 -6.38 -2.78 -18.98
CA HIS A 129 -7.72 -2.29 -19.31
C HIS A 129 -8.18 -2.77 -20.68
N ASN A 130 -7.32 -2.66 -21.70
CA ASN A 130 -7.60 -3.12 -23.05
C ASN A 130 -7.84 -4.64 -23.11
N LYS A 131 -7.05 -5.43 -22.38
CA LYS A 131 -7.22 -6.89 -22.31
C LYS A 131 -8.53 -7.28 -21.62
N VAL A 132 -8.91 -6.59 -20.54
CA VAL A 132 -10.19 -6.81 -19.85
C VAL A 132 -11.36 -6.51 -20.79
N GLN A 133 -11.31 -5.38 -21.53
CA GLN A 133 -12.35 -5.05 -22.51
C GLN A 133 -12.44 -6.04 -23.68
N ASP A 134 -11.32 -6.59 -24.18
CA ASP A 134 -11.37 -7.61 -25.25
C ASP A 134 -12.03 -8.91 -24.77
N MET A 135 -11.83 -9.26 -23.49
CA MET A 135 -12.51 -10.41 -22.87
C MET A 135 -13.99 -10.16 -22.60
N GLU A 136 -14.38 -8.92 -22.28
CA GLU A 136 -15.77 -8.51 -22.05
C GLU A 136 -16.59 -8.47 -23.35
N LYS A 137 -15.97 -8.10 -24.48
CA LYS A 137 -16.64 -7.95 -25.79
C LYS A 137 -16.84 -9.28 -26.55
N LYS A 138 -16.31 -10.39 -26.07
CA LYS A 138 -16.32 -11.72 -26.74
C LYS A 138 -17.05 -12.76 -25.92
#